data_AF-A0A0C3B5K2-F1
#
_entry.id   AF-A0A0C3B5K2-F1
#
_cell.length_a   1.000
_cell.length_b   1.000
_cell.length_c   1.000
_cell.angle_alpha   90.00
_cell.angle_beta   90.00
_cell.angle_gamma   90.00
#
_symmetry.space_group_name_H-M   'P 1'
#
loop_
_entity.id
_entity.type
_entity.pdbx_description
1 polymer ?
#
loop_
_entity_poly.entity_id
_entity_poly.type
_entity_poly.pdbx_seq_one_letter_code
_entity_poly.pdbx_strand_id
1 'polypeptide(L)'
;MFDFVEQPNKHADQLSGFDFFIPMANRSVSFSKTIIRLPLRTTTGAAKSLIKRNSVEPSKIRQLLDDFIKEEIDIVLLFLTHISSIEIYEVDDQGITRLASVELVKSPSDSQDANITTYRSDVKVTTDILGCVSQSWRVLCASYPASEAATILSERLGYDVDPALKRQKLVPNIAIAMPLPLPSSTPSGRLYTYLPLPLSTGFRCHIHGLFALTPDRQHLRNGEETGVVKGDDSVIVAWNRLLFDTFVPSAWAMLLPILLNQDNLTSIFDAWPLSRPAVQGGDTMYWNDLQCKVVSAIARYKLAVWPIIIASKSGQTDPVFSDLGSLIVASKTEHQETLAALAMAGVNITQPPAYIKDLLVEAGVDFVPLTPFTARLALLQNEFHMSEPAEINLILSYLLSEGDLEYIIGLPLVRTLNGMHVALMSSDDAPAHILLTEPGVTIFGDCDGHAIDVTQFPSDAEELFLRNGPAVLNVNSLTNEQVIEYLVTFLDQFHLALESPPMVDVPDAVVDWLALFWKWHATWRYRLELFPSIYLFYLVPTSKSALVPPIHGVFDLAPKLNMTLSEALEAMGILFLHPNITSGARLLLAEWGVIKSVMNGHDILDHILDDPAYNIKANAANALRGHLL
;
A
#
# COMPACT_ATOMS: atom_id res chain seq x y z
N MET A 1 -44.53 61.81 -21.49
CA MET A 1 -43.61 61.14 -20.55
C MET A 1 -44.32 61.17 -19.20
N PHE A 2 -44.50 60.01 -18.55
CA PHE A 2 -45.15 59.96 -17.24
C PHE A 2 -44.09 60.17 -16.17
N ASP A 3 -44.26 61.17 -15.31
CA ASP A 3 -43.44 61.36 -14.12
C ASP A 3 -44.20 60.84 -12.90
N PHE A 4 -43.83 59.65 -12.46
CA PHE A 4 -44.46 58.97 -11.35
C PHE A 4 -44.01 59.50 -9.97
N VAL A 5 -42.96 60.33 -9.93
CA VAL A 5 -42.40 60.92 -8.71
C VAL A 5 -43.08 62.26 -8.39
N GLU A 6 -43.40 63.06 -9.40
CA GLU A 6 -44.13 64.32 -9.22
C GLU A 6 -45.63 64.14 -8.97
N GLN A 7 -46.23 63.05 -9.46
CA GLN A 7 -47.68 62.79 -9.37
C GLN A 7 -48.03 61.39 -8.84
N PRO A 8 -47.47 60.94 -7.69
CA PRO A 8 -47.64 59.57 -7.21
C PRO A 8 -49.09 59.22 -6.88
N ASN A 9 -49.89 60.19 -6.42
CA ASN A 9 -51.30 59.98 -6.08
C ASN A 9 -52.20 59.77 -7.30
N LYS A 10 -51.84 60.38 -8.45
CA LYS A 10 -52.61 60.26 -9.70
C LYS A 10 -52.45 58.87 -10.34
N HIS A 11 -51.33 58.23 -10.07
CA HIS A 11 -50.96 56.91 -10.59
C HIS A 11 -50.84 55.87 -9.45
N ALA A 12 -51.63 56.05 -8.39
CA ALA A 12 -51.55 55.24 -7.18
C ALA A 12 -51.72 53.74 -7.47
N ASP A 13 -52.64 53.38 -8.36
CA ASP A 13 -52.89 52.00 -8.80
C ASP A 13 -51.72 51.40 -9.59
N GLN A 14 -51.03 52.20 -10.38
CA GLN A 14 -49.87 51.73 -11.15
C GLN A 14 -48.66 51.49 -10.23
N LEU A 15 -48.54 52.30 -9.18
CA LEU A 15 -47.46 52.23 -8.20
C LEU A 15 -47.73 51.21 -7.08
N SER A 16 -48.98 50.81 -6.85
CA SER A 16 -49.32 49.79 -5.83
C SER A 16 -48.68 48.44 -6.09
N GLY A 17 -48.36 48.15 -7.36
CA GLY A 17 -47.59 46.98 -7.74
C GLY A 17 -46.17 46.90 -7.16
N PHE A 18 -45.69 47.96 -6.52
CA PHE A 18 -44.36 48.04 -5.89
C PHE A 18 -44.42 48.16 -4.36
N ASP A 19 -45.61 48.08 -3.75
CA ASP A 19 -45.81 48.37 -2.33
C ASP A 19 -45.01 47.48 -1.38
N PHE A 20 -44.68 46.26 -1.81
CA PHE A 20 -43.81 45.37 -1.05
C PHE A 20 -42.42 45.98 -0.78
N PHE A 21 -41.87 46.76 -1.71
CA PHE A 21 -40.54 47.36 -1.60
C PHE A 21 -40.57 48.88 -1.40
N ILE A 22 -41.59 49.56 -1.93
CA ILE A 22 -41.76 51.01 -1.88
C ILE A 22 -43.13 51.33 -1.29
N PRO A 23 -43.22 51.41 0.06
CA PRO A 23 -44.45 51.83 0.72
C PRO A 23 -44.92 53.20 0.23
N MET A 24 -46.22 53.46 0.31
CA MET A 24 -46.83 54.67 -0.23
C MET A 24 -46.16 55.97 0.25
N ALA A 25 -45.68 56.01 1.50
CA ALA A 25 -44.98 57.15 2.09
C ALA A 25 -43.64 57.50 1.40
N ASN A 26 -43.05 56.56 0.66
CA ASN A 26 -41.71 56.70 0.07
C ASN A 26 -41.73 56.83 -1.46
N ARG A 27 -42.91 56.91 -2.10
CA ARG A 27 -43.04 56.94 -3.56
C ARG A 27 -42.54 58.24 -4.22
N SER A 28 -42.41 59.32 -3.46
CA SER A 28 -41.89 60.61 -3.93
C SER A 28 -40.38 60.78 -3.75
N VAL A 29 -39.69 59.74 -3.25
CA VAL A 29 -38.25 59.77 -2.96
C VAL A 29 -37.51 58.82 -3.90
N SER A 30 -36.29 59.18 -4.30
CA SER A 30 -35.44 58.32 -5.11
C SER A 30 -35.15 56.99 -4.39
N PHE A 31 -35.34 55.87 -5.11
CA PHE A 31 -35.10 54.53 -4.61
C PHE A 31 -33.76 54.01 -5.15
N SER A 32 -32.74 53.91 -4.29
CA SER A 32 -31.36 53.55 -4.65
C SER A 32 -31.11 52.05 -4.85
N LYS A 33 -32.14 51.30 -5.25
CA LYS A 33 -32.06 49.87 -5.58
C LYS A 33 -32.84 49.60 -6.87
N THR A 34 -32.74 48.38 -7.40
CA THR A 34 -33.44 47.97 -8.62
C THR A 34 -34.61 47.06 -8.28
N ILE A 35 -35.80 47.35 -8.84
CA ILE A 35 -36.96 46.45 -8.79
C ILE A 35 -37.38 46.13 -10.21
N ILE A 36 -37.64 44.85 -10.46
CA ILE A 36 -38.20 44.37 -11.72
C ILE A 36 -39.56 43.77 -11.41
N ARG A 37 -40.62 44.32 -12.01
CA ARG A 37 -41.98 43.78 -11.93
C ARG A 37 -42.31 43.12 -13.26
N LEU A 38 -42.63 41.83 -13.23
CA LEU A 38 -43.03 41.06 -14.40
C LEU A 38 -44.49 40.60 -14.23
N PRO A 39 -45.49 41.37 -14.68
CA PRO A 39 -46.89 40.97 -14.59
C PRO A 39 -47.13 39.67 -15.37
N LEU A 40 -47.75 38.68 -14.71
CA LEU A 40 -48.07 37.41 -15.36
C LEU A 40 -49.14 37.61 -16.43
N ARG A 41 -48.99 36.89 -17.56
CA ARG A 41 -49.92 37.01 -18.68
C ARG A 41 -51.22 36.27 -18.36
N THR A 42 -52.31 37.01 -18.17
CA THR A 42 -53.64 36.45 -17.99
C THR A 42 -54.17 35.84 -19.29
N THR A 43 -55.20 34.99 -19.21
CA THR A 43 -55.88 34.39 -20.38
C THR A 43 -56.35 35.45 -21.38
N THR A 44 -56.94 36.54 -20.88
CA THR A 44 -57.37 37.68 -21.71
C THR A 44 -56.19 38.40 -22.36
N GLY A 45 -55.08 38.56 -21.62
CA GLY A 45 -53.85 39.15 -22.15
C GLY A 45 -53.17 38.27 -23.19
N ALA A 46 -53.22 36.94 -23.02
CA ALA A 46 -52.68 35.95 -23.93
C ALA A 46 -53.40 35.95 -25.29
N ALA A 47 -54.73 36.01 -25.29
CA ALA A 47 -55.53 36.07 -26.50
C ALA A 47 -55.21 37.30 -27.38
N LYS A 48 -54.81 38.41 -26.75
CA LYS A 48 -54.46 39.68 -27.43
C LYS A 48 -52.96 39.85 -27.69
N SER A 49 -52.11 38.97 -27.16
CA SER A 49 -50.66 39.13 -27.24
C SER A 49 -50.14 38.73 -28.63
N LEU A 50 -49.39 39.62 -29.26
CA LEU A 50 -48.63 39.32 -30.48
C LEU A 50 -47.32 38.58 -30.22
N ILE A 51 -46.84 38.57 -28.96
CA ILE A 51 -45.56 37.95 -28.57
C ILE A 51 -45.75 36.47 -28.26
N LYS A 52 -46.71 36.11 -27.41
CA LYS A 52 -46.97 34.71 -27.04
C LYS A 52 -48.42 34.53 -26.56
N ARG A 53 -49.13 33.58 -27.16
CA ARG A 53 -50.55 33.29 -26.88
C ARG A 53 -50.80 32.42 -25.64
N ASN A 54 -49.79 32.18 -24.81
CA ASN A 54 -49.90 31.35 -23.61
C ASN A 54 -50.12 32.23 -22.38
N SER A 55 -51.14 31.91 -21.57
CA SER A 55 -51.26 32.44 -20.22
C SER A 55 -50.25 31.80 -19.27
N VAL A 56 -50.00 32.46 -18.14
CA VAL A 56 -49.14 31.95 -17.07
C VAL A 56 -49.91 32.05 -15.76
N GLU A 57 -50.28 30.90 -15.22
CA GLU A 57 -50.96 30.79 -13.92
C GLU A 57 -49.96 30.95 -12.77
N PRO A 58 -50.35 31.55 -11.63
CA PRO A 58 -49.47 31.68 -10.46
C PRO A 58 -48.88 30.36 -9.98
N SER A 59 -49.65 29.27 -10.02
CA SER A 59 -49.20 27.92 -9.65
C SER A 59 -47.99 27.45 -10.48
N LYS A 60 -47.88 27.86 -11.74
CA LYS A 60 -46.73 27.53 -12.60
C LYS A 60 -45.46 28.28 -12.16
N ILE A 61 -45.59 29.53 -11.71
CA ILE A 61 -44.47 30.29 -11.15
C ILE A 61 -44.06 29.70 -9.80
N ARG A 62 -45.04 29.33 -8.97
CA ARG A 62 -44.77 28.67 -7.70
C ARG A 62 -44.00 27.38 -7.90
N GLN A 63 -44.43 26.52 -8.84
CA GLN A 63 -43.71 25.30 -9.18
C GLN A 63 -42.27 25.58 -9.64
N LEU A 64 -42.05 26.60 -10.49
CA LEU A 64 -40.69 26.96 -10.92
C LEU A 64 -39.79 27.38 -9.75
N LEU A 65 -40.35 28.12 -8.78
CA LEU A 65 -39.62 28.48 -7.56
C LEU A 65 -39.38 27.26 -6.67
N ASP A 66 -40.34 26.36 -6.53
CA ASP A 66 -40.18 25.12 -5.76
C ASP A 66 -39.10 24.22 -6.39
N ASP A 67 -39.07 24.09 -7.72
CA ASP A 67 -38.04 23.36 -8.47
C ASP A 67 -36.66 24.00 -8.24
N PHE A 68 -36.55 25.32 -8.32
CA PHE A 68 -35.31 26.05 -8.03
C PHE A 68 -34.84 25.86 -6.57
N ILE A 69 -35.75 25.96 -5.60
CA ILE A 69 -35.48 25.74 -4.17
C ILE A 69 -34.98 24.32 -3.94
N LYS A 70 -35.52 23.35 -4.66
CA LYS A 70 -35.18 21.95 -4.48
C LYS A 70 -33.88 21.53 -5.17
N GLU A 71 -33.60 22.07 -6.35
CA GLU A 71 -32.56 21.53 -7.25
C GLU A 71 -31.34 22.44 -7.44
N GLU A 72 -31.44 23.73 -7.14
CA GLU A 72 -30.40 24.72 -7.52
C GLU A 72 -29.97 25.65 -6.37
N ILE A 73 -30.83 25.92 -5.39
CA ILE A 73 -30.62 27.02 -4.44
C ILE A 73 -29.36 26.85 -3.58
N ASP A 74 -28.96 25.61 -3.29
CA ASP A 74 -27.81 25.25 -2.47
C ASP A 74 -26.47 25.38 -3.20
N ILE A 75 -26.50 25.56 -4.52
CA ILE A 75 -25.29 25.61 -5.37
C ILE A 75 -25.23 26.85 -6.27
N VAL A 76 -26.31 27.62 -6.40
CA VAL A 76 -26.45 28.76 -7.34
C VAL A 76 -25.46 29.91 -7.05
N LEU A 77 -25.13 30.14 -5.78
CA LEU A 77 -24.28 31.27 -5.35
C LEU A 77 -22.78 31.00 -5.48
N LEU A 78 -22.38 29.74 -5.68
CA LEU A 78 -21.01 29.26 -5.42
C LEU A 78 -19.91 30.01 -6.17
N PHE A 79 -20.15 30.35 -7.44
CA PHE A 79 -19.19 31.08 -8.29
C PHE A 79 -19.65 32.51 -8.63
N LEU A 80 -20.67 33.03 -7.93
CA LEU A 80 -21.05 34.43 -8.07
C LEU A 80 -20.05 35.32 -7.31
N THR A 81 -19.75 36.47 -7.90
CA THR A 81 -18.73 37.39 -7.37
C THR A 81 -19.30 38.35 -6.33
N HIS A 82 -20.49 38.91 -6.58
CA HIS A 82 -21.06 39.99 -5.77
C HIS A 82 -22.38 39.63 -5.09
N ILE A 83 -23.10 38.62 -5.57
CA ILE A 83 -24.37 38.18 -4.98
C ILE A 83 -24.03 37.19 -3.86
N SER A 84 -24.36 37.56 -2.61
CA SER A 84 -24.10 36.74 -1.42
C SER A 84 -25.35 36.16 -0.79
N SER A 85 -26.54 36.62 -1.17
CA SER A 85 -27.80 36.07 -0.65
C SER A 85 -28.95 36.16 -1.66
N ILE A 86 -29.88 35.22 -1.53
CA ILE A 86 -31.15 35.18 -2.27
C ILE A 86 -32.25 34.84 -1.27
N GLU A 87 -33.36 35.57 -1.33
CA GLU A 87 -34.55 35.29 -0.54
C GLU A 87 -35.77 35.21 -1.45
N ILE A 88 -36.63 34.22 -1.21
CA ILE A 88 -37.82 33.94 -2.00
C ILE A 88 -39.04 34.10 -1.10
N TYR A 89 -39.95 34.96 -1.51
CA TYR A 89 -41.19 35.27 -0.79
C TYR A 89 -42.40 35.00 -1.67
N GLU A 90 -43.47 34.51 -1.06
CA GLU A 90 -44.82 34.49 -1.60
C GLU A 90 -45.68 35.51 -0.86
N VAL A 91 -46.49 36.26 -1.61
CA VAL A 91 -47.40 37.26 -1.06
C VAL A 91 -48.80 36.98 -1.60
N ASP A 92 -49.72 36.70 -0.70
CA ASP A 92 -51.12 36.40 -0.99
C ASP A 92 -52.07 37.14 -0.03
N ASP A 93 -53.36 36.80 -0.07
CA ASP A 93 -54.37 37.42 0.80
C ASP A 93 -54.16 37.09 2.29
N GLN A 94 -53.36 36.07 2.62
CA GLN A 94 -53.04 35.64 3.99
C GLN A 94 -51.81 36.35 4.55
N GLY A 95 -50.97 36.94 3.69
CA GLY A 95 -49.84 37.77 4.07
C GLY A 95 -48.59 37.48 3.27
N ILE A 96 -47.43 37.61 3.92
CA ILE A 96 -46.11 37.40 3.32
C ILE A 96 -45.49 36.15 3.95
N THR A 97 -45.16 35.17 3.13
CA THR A 97 -44.50 33.93 3.54
C THR A 97 -43.12 33.84 2.90
N ARG A 98 -42.08 33.53 3.68
CA ARG A 98 -40.73 33.30 3.15
C ARG A 98 -40.56 31.83 2.82
N LEU A 99 -40.42 31.52 1.53
CA LEU A 99 -40.31 30.13 1.06
C LEU A 99 -38.91 29.55 1.28
N ALA A 100 -37.90 30.36 0.99
CA ALA A 100 -36.50 29.97 1.16
C ALA A 100 -35.60 31.20 1.30
N SER A 101 -34.46 31.02 1.95
CA SER A 101 -33.34 31.96 1.95
C SER A 101 -32.04 31.18 1.79
N VAL A 102 -31.11 31.72 1.02
CA VAL A 102 -29.75 31.20 0.93
C VAL A 102 -28.76 32.34 1.14
N GLU A 103 -27.73 32.07 1.94
CA GLU A 103 -26.61 32.97 2.17
C GLU A 103 -25.31 32.22 1.92
N LEU A 104 -24.37 32.87 1.24
CA LEU A 104 -23.02 32.38 1.02
C LEU A 104 -22.03 33.24 1.79
N VAL A 105 -21.29 32.60 2.70
CA VAL A 105 -20.24 33.23 3.48
C VAL A 105 -18.88 32.74 2.97
N LYS A 106 -18.00 33.65 2.56
CA LYS A 106 -16.64 33.34 2.10
C LYS A 106 -15.64 33.60 3.23
N SER A 107 -14.73 32.67 3.47
CA SER A 107 -13.55 32.92 4.30
C SER A 107 -12.61 33.92 3.61
N PRO A 108 -11.65 34.52 4.33
CA PRO A 108 -10.53 35.21 3.71
C PRO A 108 -9.86 34.30 2.68
N SER A 109 -9.50 34.88 1.53
CA SER A 109 -8.79 34.16 0.48
C SER A 109 -7.31 34.01 0.84
N ASP A 110 -6.81 32.80 0.72
CA ASP A 110 -5.38 32.51 0.76
C ASP A 110 -4.83 32.51 -0.68
N SER A 111 -3.70 33.17 -0.88
CA SER A 111 -3.03 33.25 -2.19
C SER A 111 -1.79 32.40 -2.12
N GLN A 112 -1.87 31.21 -2.72
CA GLN A 112 -0.73 30.28 -2.80
C GLN A 112 0.32 30.79 -3.80
N ASP A 113 -0.15 31.41 -4.89
CA ASP A 113 0.68 32.02 -5.95
C ASP A 113 -0.05 33.21 -6.58
N ALA A 114 0.64 34.01 -7.40
CA ALA A 114 0.06 35.17 -8.10
C ALA A 114 -1.19 34.85 -8.95
N ASN A 115 -1.33 33.59 -9.37
CA ASN A 115 -2.38 33.12 -10.28
C ASN A 115 -3.42 32.23 -9.61
N ILE A 116 -3.25 31.89 -8.32
CA ILE A 116 -4.09 30.91 -7.62
C ILE A 116 -4.56 31.51 -6.30
N THR A 117 -5.88 31.59 -6.16
CA THR A 117 -6.53 31.96 -4.90
C THR A 117 -7.42 30.83 -4.42
N THR A 118 -7.41 30.56 -3.12
CA THR A 118 -8.28 29.54 -2.50
C THR A 118 -9.02 30.12 -1.31
N TYR A 119 -10.26 29.67 -1.10
CA TYR A 119 -11.07 30.06 0.05
C TYR A 119 -12.10 28.98 0.37
N ARG A 120 -12.63 29.02 1.60
CA ARG A 120 -13.78 28.23 1.99
C ARG A 120 -15.06 29.03 1.77
N SER A 121 -16.09 28.39 1.23
CA SER A 121 -17.44 28.96 1.11
C SER A 121 -18.43 28.10 1.87
N ASP A 122 -19.21 28.71 2.75
CA ASP A 122 -20.30 28.06 3.47
C ASP A 122 -21.62 28.55 2.91
N VAL A 123 -22.38 27.65 2.28
CA VAL A 123 -23.71 27.93 1.75
C VAL A 123 -24.73 27.47 2.76
N LYS A 124 -25.50 28.42 3.29
CA LYS A 124 -26.55 28.20 4.29
C LYS A 124 -27.91 28.38 3.64
N VAL A 125 -28.66 27.29 3.53
CA VAL A 125 -30.02 27.29 2.98
C VAL A 125 -31.01 27.14 4.13
N THR A 126 -31.99 28.01 4.20
CA THR A 126 -33.10 27.96 5.16
C THR A 126 -34.41 27.80 4.41
N THR A 127 -35.14 26.71 4.67
CA THR A 127 -36.50 26.49 4.16
C THR A 127 -37.43 26.09 5.30
N ASP A 128 -38.75 26.26 5.10
CA ASP A 128 -39.75 25.86 6.10
C ASP A 128 -39.79 24.34 6.34
N ILE A 129 -39.35 23.55 5.35
CA ILE A 129 -39.42 22.08 5.37
C ILE A 129 -38.16 21.48 6.02
N LEU A 130 -36.98 21.97 5.65
CA LEU A 130 -35.69 21.37 6.03
C LEU A 130 -34.99 22.12 7.18
N GLY A 131 -35.53 23.27 7.60
CA GLY A 131 -34.84 24.16 8.52
C GLY A 131 -33.59 24.77 7.88
N CYS A 132 -32.57 25.04 8.69
CA CYS A 132 -31.29 25.60 8.22
C CYS A 132 -30.27 24.47 8.00
N VAL A 133 -29.83 24.30 6.76
CA VAL A 133 -28.80 23.35 6.34
C VAL A 133 -27.59 24.14 5.82
N SER A 134 -26.38 23.70 6.15
CA SER A 134 -25.14 24.34 5.71
C SER A 134 -24.24 23.33 5.00
N GLN A 135 -23.73 23.69 3.82
CA GLN A 135 -22.74 22.92 3.08
C GLN A 135 -21.48 23.77 2.87
N SER A 136 -20.33 23.24 3.27
CA SER A 136 -19.03 23.89 3.07
C SER A 136 -18.38 23.44 1.76
N TRP A 137 -17.60 24.32 1.14
CA TRP A 137 -16.88 24.07 -0.10
C TRP A 137 -15.47 24.66 -0.03
N ARG A 138 -14.46 23.88 -0.46
CA ARG A 138 -13.15 24.42 -0.81
C ARG A 138 -13.20 24.90 -2.25
N VAL A 139 -13.01 26.19 -2.47
CA VAL A 139 -12.99 26.78 -3.82
C VAL A 139 -11.57 27.20 -4.16
N LEU A 140 -11.03 26.66 -5.24
CA LEU A 140 -9.82 27.14 -5.89
C LEU A 140 -10.20 27.92 -7.14
N CYS A 141 -9.61 29.10 -7.34
CA CYS A 141 -9.68 29.87 -8.57
C CYS A 141 -8.26 30.00 -9.13
N ALA A 142 -8.05 29.50 -10.35
CA ALA A 142 -6.81 29.61 -11.11
C ALA A 142 -7.03 30.50 -12.33
N SER A 143 -6.17 31.51 -12.49
CA SER A 143 -6.17 32.45 -13.61
C SER A 143 -4.93 32.21 -14.46
N TYR A 144 -5.11 31.77 -15.70
CA TYR A 144 -3.99 31.55 -16.62
C TYR A 144 -3.78 32.76 -17.54
N PRO A 145 -2.56 32.99 -18.06
CA PRO A 145 -2.32 34.06 -19.02
C PRO A 145 -3.11 33.85 -20.33
N ALA A 146 -3.79 34.89 -20.81
CA ALA A 146 -4.50 34.83 -22.09
C ALA A 146 -3.57 34.51 -23.27
N SER A 147 -2.30 34.94 -23.20
CA SER A 147 -1.27 34.66 -24.21
C SER A 147 -0.90 33.18 -24.28
N GLU A 148 -0.94 32.45 -23.16
CA GLU A 148 -0.69 31.00 -23.14
C GLU A 148 -1.80 30.28 -23.90
N ALA A 149 -3.06 30.61 -23.61
CA ALA A 149 -4.20 30.03 -24.32
C ALA A 149 -4.19 30.36 -25.82
N ALA A 150 -3.85 31.60 -26.18
CA ALA A 150 -3.73 32.03 -27.57
C ALA A 150 -2.61 31.28 -28.32
N THR A 151 -1.47 31.07 -27.67
CA THR A 151 -0.33 30.32 -28.25
C THR A 151 -0.75 28.89 -28.56
N ILE A 152 -1.29 28.18 -27.57
CA ILE A 152 -1.69 26.77 -27.71
C ILE A 152 -2.77 26.62 -28.79
N LEU A 153 -3.76 27.52 -28.82
CA LEU A 153 -4.83 27.44 -29.84
C LEU A 153 -4.34 27.81 -31.23
N SER A 154 -3.44 28.78 -31.35
CA SER A 154 -2.89 29.17 -32.65
C SER A 154 -2.06 28.04 -33.24
N GLU A 155 -1.32 27.30 -32.42
CA GLU A 155 -0.60 26.08 -32.81
C GLU A 155 -1.58 24.97 -33.24
N ARG A 156 -2.63 24.71 -32.46
CA ARG A 156 -3.64 23.67 -32.76
C ARG A 156 -4.43 23.95 -34.04
N LEU A 157 -4.74 25.21 -34.32
CA LEU A 157 -5.59 25.60 -35.44
C LEU A 157 -4.80 26.08 -36.67
N GLY A 158 -3.51 26.38 -36.52
CA GLY A 158 -2.63 26.81 -37.60
C GLY A 158 -2.94 28.23 -38.13
N TYR A 159 -3.41 29.12 -37.27
CA TYR A 159 -3.60 30.56 -37.55
C TYR A 159 -3.74 31.37 -36.25
N ASP A 160 -3.56 32.69 -36.31
CA ASP A 160 -3.73 33.58 -35.16
C ASP A 160 -5.19 33.65 -34.68
N VAL A 161 -5.43 33.22 -33.43
CA VAL A 161 -6.76 33.19 -32.81
C VAL A 161 -7.04 34.38 -31.89
N ASP A 162 -6.05 35.23 -31.58
CA ASP A 162 -6.19 36.32 -30.61
C ASP A 162 -7.39 37.25 -30.90
N PRO A 163 -7.64 37.67 -32.16
CA PRO A 163 -8.80 38.50 -32.47
C PRO A 163 -10.14 37.83 -32.13
N ALA A 164 -10.24 36.52 -32.34
CA ALA A 164 -11.45 35.75 -32.04
C ALA A 164 -11.64 35.60 -30.52
N LEU A 165 -10.58 35.26 -29.77
CA LEU A 165 -10.64 35.18 -28.31
C LEU A 165 -11.10 36.49 -27.67
N LYS A 166 -10.58 37.63 -28.13
CA LYS A 166 -10.99 38.96 -27.65
C LYS A 166 -12.44 39.29 -27.99
N ARG A 167 -12.90 39.00 -29.21
CA ARG A 167 -14.31 39.20 -29.61
C ARG A 167 -15.28 38.39 -28.75
N GLN A 168 -14.93 37.13 -28.51
CA GLN A 168 -15.72 36.20 -27.71
C GLN A 168 -15.53 36.40 -26.19
N LYS A 169 -14.61 37.28 -25.78
CA LYS A 169 -14.26 37.59 -24.37
C LYS A 169 -13.88 36.34 -23.56
N LEU A 170 -13.19 35.41 -24.22
CA LEU A 170 -12.77 34.16 -23.61
C LEU A 170 -11.48 34.39 -22.82
N VAL A 171 -11.48 33.98 -21.56
CA VAL A 171 -10.31 34.00 -20.68
C VAL A 171 -10.15 32.66 -19.97
N PRO A 172 -8.91 32.17 -19.81
CA PRO A 172 -8.65 30.85 -19.24
C PRO A 172 -8.66 30.95 -17.71
N ASN A 173 -9.82 31.29 -17.15
CA ASN A 173 -10.02 31.30 -15.71
C ASN A 173 -10.84 30.07 -15.34
N ILE A 174 -10.28 29.23 -14.47
CA ILE A 174 -10.93 28.03 -13.97
C ILE A 174 -11.16 28.20 -12.48
N ALA A 175 -12.35 27.83 -12.01
CA ALA A 175 -12.57 27.63 -10.59
C ALA A 175 -13.15 26.25 -10.32
N ILE A 176 -12.70 25.60 -9.26
CA ILE A 176 -13.16 24.27 -8.85
C ILE A 176 -13.63 24.37 -7.41
N ALA A 177 -14.85 23.89 -7.16
CA ALA A 177 -15.41 23.81 -5.83
C ALA A 177 -15.58 22.35 -5.40
N MET A 178 -14.84 21.97 -4.36
CA MET A 178 -14.90 20.64 -3.75
C MET A 178 -15.74 20.68 -2.48
N PRO A 179 -16.75 19.81 -2.32
CA PRO A 179 -17.57 19.78 -1.12
C PRO A 179 -16.78 19.29 0.10
N LEU A 180 -17.08 19.85 1.27
CA LEU A 180 -16.50 19.49 2.56
C LEU A 180 -17.62 19.22 3.59
N PRO A 181 -17.69 18.02 4.19
CA PRO A 181 -16.90 16.83 3.88
C PRO A 181 -17.20 16.30 2.47
N LEU A 182 -16.29 15.48 1.92
CA LEU A 182 -16.52 14.80 0.65
C LEU A 182 -17.73 13.85 0.78
N PRO A 183 -18.70 13.91 -0.14
CA PRO A 183 -19.91 13.09 -0.05
C PRO A 183 -19.59 11.61 -0.28
N SER A 184 -20.23 10.75 0.52
CA SER A 184 -20.21 9.29 0.34
C SER A 184 -21.18 8.80 -0.75
N SER A 185 -22.04 9.68 -1.25
CA SER A 185 -23.08 9.41 -2.24
C SER A 185 -22.58 9.54 -3.69
N THR A 186 -23.49 9.38 -4.65
CA THR A 186 -23.24 9.52 -6.08
C THR A 186 -22.70 10.92 -6.43
N PRO A 187 -21.63 11.03 -7.22
CA PRO A 187 -21.08 12.32 -7.67
C PRO A 187 -22.12 13.19 -8.39
N SER A 188 -22.22 14.47 -8.02
CA SER A 188 -23.21 15.43 -8.53
C SER A 188 -22.59 16.70 -9.16
N GLY A 189 -21.32 16.61 -9.58
CA GLY A 189 -20.58 17.70 -10.18
C GLY A 189 -21.27 18.30 -11.41
N ARG A 190 -21.10 19.61 -11.59
CA ARG A 190 -21.73 20.41 -12.66
C ARG A 190 -20.76 21.41 -13.23
N LEU A 191 -21.01 21.79 -14.48
CA LEU A 191 -20.30 22.91 -15.11
C LEU A 191 -20.97 24.25 -14.78
N TYR A 192 -20.17 25.31 -14.68
CA TYR A 192 -20.65 26.66 -14.36
C TYR A 192 -20.11 27.70 -15.34
N THR A 193 -20.98 28.61 -15.75
CA THR A 193 -20.62 29.94 -16.30
C THR A 193 -21.20 30.99 -15.36
N TYR A 194 -20.58 31.16 -14.20
CA TYR A 194 -21.06 31.85 -12.99
C TYR A 194 -22.27 31.19 -12.31
N LEU A 195 -23.29 30.85 -13.11
CA LEU A 195 -24.45 30.06 -12.71
C LEU A 195 -24.28 28.59 -13.13
N PRO A 196 -24.92 27.64 -12.42
CA PRO A 196 -24.89 26.23 -12.77
C PRO A 196 -25.50 26.00 -14.15
N LEU A 197 -24.83 25.22 -14.98
CA LEU A 197 -25.36 24.72 -16.23
C LEU A 197 -26.16 23.43 -15.98
N PRO A 198 -27.18 23.09 -16.78
CA PRO A 198 -27.92 21.83 -16.68
C PRO A 198 -27.10 20.64 -17.20
N LEU A 199 -25.79 20.63 -16.94
CA LEU A 199 -24.82 19.64 -17.39
C LEU A 199 -24.17 18.98 -16.17
N SER A 200 -24.50 17.72 -15.95
CA SER A 200 -23.85 16.89 -14.94
C SER A 200 -22.56 16.29 -15.49
N THR A 201 -21.46 16.45 -14.76
CA THR A 201 -20.15 15.94 -15.16
C THR A 201 -19.88 14.53 -14.63
N GLY A 202 -20.60 14.11 -13.58
CA GLY A 202 -20.32 12.88 -12.84
C GLY A 202 -19.05 12.92 -11.99
N PHE A 203 -18.47 14.12 -11.77
CA PHE A 203 -17.38 14.34 -10.83
C PHE A 203 -17.89 14.75 -9.45
N ARG A 204 -17.04 14.72 -8.41
CA ARG A 204 -17.41 15.16 -7.05
C ARG A 204 -17.36 16.68 -6.86
N CYS A 205 -16.71 17.40 -7.78
CA CYS A 205 -16.55 18.84 -7.72
C CYS A 205 -17.38 19.55 -8.79
N HIS A 206 -17.70 20.83 -8.53
CA HIS A 206 -18.22 21.73 -9.53
C HIS A 206 -17.08 22.47 -10.23
N ILE A 207 -17.18 22.65 -11.54
CA ILE A 207 -16.14 23.26 -12.37
C ILE A 207 -16.72 24.49 -13.06
N HIS A 208 -16.13 25.63 -12.78
CA HIS A 208 -16.43 26.90 -13.41
C HIS A 208 -15.37 27.26 -14.45
N GLY A 209 -15.83 27.76 -15.59
CA GLY A 209 -15.00 28.34 -16.64
C GLY A 209 -15.86 29.09 -17.64
N LEU A 210 -15.25 29.93 -18.48
CA LEU A 210 -15.95 30.58 -19.58
C LEU A 210 -16.08 29.62 -20.77
N PHE A 211 -16.92 28.61 -20.61
CA PHE A 211 -17.20 27.63 -21.67
C PHE A 211 -17.96 28.27 -22.84
N ALA A 212 -17.67 27.82 -24.06
CA ALA A 212 -18.47 28.13 -25.23
C ALA A 212 -19.74 27.27 -25.26
N LEU A 213 -20.90 27.92 -25.21
CA LEU A 213 -22.20 27.28 -25.10
C LEU A 213 -23.02 27.43 -26.39
N THR A 214 -24.04 26.59 -26.54
CA THR A 214 -25.14 26.82 -27.50
C THR A 214 -25.96 28.07 -27.12
N PRO A 215 -26.71 28.67 -28.06
CA PRO A 215 -27.49 29.89 -27.77
C PRO A 215 -28.54 29.74 -26.65
N ASP A 216 -29.09 28.54 -26.46
CA ASP A 216 -30.01 28.20 -25.37
C ASP A 216 -29.29 27.91 -24.04
N ARG A 217 -27.95 27.85 -24.05
CA ARG A 217 -27.06 27.63 -22.91
C ARG A 217 -27.31 26.33 -22.15
N GLN A 218 -27.90 25.34 -22.82
CA GLN A 218 -28.15 24.02 -22.24
C GLN A 218 -27.00 23.05 -22.52
N HIS A 219 -26.24 23.26 -23.60
CA HIS A 219 -25.17 22.39 -24.04
C HIS A 219 -23.88 23.15 -24.33
N LEU A 220 -22.76 22.43 -24.39
CA LEU A 220 -21.53 22.99 -24.95
C LEU A 220 -21.65 23.03 -26.47
N ARG A 221 -20.83 23.84 -27.14
CA ARG A 221 -20.71 23.75 -28.60
C ARG A 221 -20.28 22.33 -28.99
N ASN A 222 -20.91 21.75 -30.01
CA ASN A 222 -20.66 20.35 -30.39
C ASN A 222 -19.16 20.13 -30.69
N GLY A 223 -18.55 19.18 -29.99
CA GLY A 223 -17.13 18.85 -30.14
C GLY A 223 -16.75 18.35 -31.54
N GLU A 224 -17.71 17.81 -32.30
CA GLU A 224 -17.48 17.27 -33.65
C GLU A 224 -17.62 18.33 -34.76
N GLU A 225 -18.13 19.52 -34.44
CA GLU A 225 -18.20 20.64 -35.38
C GLU A 225 -16.79 21.21 -35.63
N THR A 226 -16.04 20.52 -36.49
CA THR A 226 -14.85 21.11 -37.13
C THR A 226 -15.37 22.07 -38.20
N GLY A 227 -15.52 23.34 -37.83
CA GLY A 227 -15.88 24.37 -38.80
C GLY A 227 -14.98 24.26 -40.04
N VAL A 228 -15.58 23.96 -41.20
CA VAL A 228 -14.86 23.83 -42.49
C VAL A 228 -14.17 25.16 -42.87
N VAL A 229 -14.60 26.26 -42.25
CA VAL A 229 -14.09 27.62 -42.46
C VAL A 229 -13.33 28.06 -41.20
N LYS A 230 -12.09 28.53 -41.38
CA LYS A 230 -11.32 29.20 -40.33
C LYS A 230 -12.12 30.41 -39.83
N GLY A 231 -12.44 30.45 -38.54
CA GLY A 231 -13.23 31.53 -37.96
C GLY A 231 -13.53 31.36 -36.49
N ASP A 232 -14.50 32.13 -35.99
CA ASP A 232 -14.86 32.13 -34.56
C ASP A 232 -15.42 30.77 -34.11
N ASP A 233 -16.14 30.06 -34.99
CA ASP A 233 -16.75 28.76 -34.66
C ASP A 233 -15.71 27.65 -34.39
N SER A 234 -14.63 27.61 -35.16
CA SER A 234 -13.54 26.66 -34.88
C SER A 234 -12.76 27.03 -33.60
N VAL A 235 -12.66 28.32 -33.28
CA VAL A 235 -11.99 28.79 -32.05
C VAL A 235 -12.78 28.40 -30.81
N ILE A 236 -14.10 28.58 -30.80
CA ILE A 236 -14.93 28.29 -29.61
C ILE A 236 -15.03 26.78 -29.31
N VAL A 237 -15.01 25.91 -30.33
CA VAL A 237 -14.93 24.45 -30.13
C VAL A 237 -13.55 24.06 -29.60
N ALA A 238 -12.48 24.56 -30.21
CA ALA A 238 -11.11 24.30 -29.75
C ALA A 238 -10.85 24.88 -28.35
N TRP A 239 -11.50 25.98 -28.00
CA TRP A 239 -11.46 26.60 -26.68
C TRP A 239 -11.95 25.65 -25.59
N ASN A 240 -13.13 25.04 -25.76
CA ASN A 240 -13.63 24.07 -24.79
C ASN A 240 -12.68 22.88 -24.64
N ARG A 241 -12.11 22.38 -25.76
CA ARG A 241 -11.09 21.31 -25.70
C ARG A 241 -9.88 21.75 -24.87
N LEU A 242 -9.36 22.95 -25.12
CA LEU A 242 -8.22 23.51 -24.37
C LEU A 242 -8.50 23.61 -22.87
N LEU A 243 -9.70 24.06 -22.49
CA LEU A 243 -10.06 24.14 -21.07
C LEU A 243 -9.98 22.75 -20.41
N PHE A 244 -10.57 21.72 -21.02
CA PHE A 244 -10.62 20.38 -20.43
C PHE A 244 -9.34 19.56 -20.56
N ASP A 245 -8.49 19.80 -21.56
CA ASP A 245 -7.25 19.04 -21.74
C ASP A 245 -6.03 19.68 -21.08
N THR A 246 -6.10 20.97 -20.72
CA THR A 246 -4.95 21.73 -20.20
C THR A 246 -5.26 22.43 -18.88
N PHE A 247 -6.21 23.37 -18.85
CA PHE A 247 -6.37 24.27 -17.70
C PHE A 247 -7.17 23.68 -16.53
N VAL A 248 -8.24 22.94 -16.80
CA VAL A 248 -9.01 22.22 -15.77
C VAL A 248 -8.17 21.13 -15.09
N PRO A 249 -7.44 20.25 -15.83
CA PRO A 249 -6.52 19.30 -15.21
C PRO A 249 -5.51 19.95 -14.28
N SER A 250 -4.90 21.04 -14.74
CA SER A 250 -3.90 21.79 -13.97
C SER A 250 -4.52 22.40 -12.71
N ALA A 251 -5.70 23.03 -12.81
CA ALA A 251 -6.38 23.61 -11.66
C ALA A 251 -6.79 22.55 -10.62
N TRP A 252 -7.25 21.38 -11.09
CA TRP A 252 -7.62 20.28 -10.20
C TRP A 252 -6.39 19.68 -9.51
N ALA A 253 -5.29 19.47 -10.24
CA ALA A 253 -4.04 19.00 -9.65
C ALA A 253 -3.56 19.95 -8.53
N MET A 254 -3.61 21.27 -8.74
CA MET A 254 -3.24 22.28 -7.74
C MET A 254 -4.20 22.38 -6.55
N LEU A 255 -5.44 21.90 -6.68
CA LEU A 255 -6.39 21.82 -5.57
C LEU A 255 -6.01 20.73 -4.56
N LEU A 256 -5.37 19.64 -5.00
CA LEU A 256 -5.09 18.48 -4.13
C LEU A 256 -4.14 18.81 -2.96
N PRO A 257 -2.99 19.48 -3.16
CA PRO A 257 -2.14 19.88 -2.03
C PRO A 257 -2.84 20.84 -1.06
N ILE A 258 -3.72 21.71 -1.55
CA ILE A 258 -4.48 22.65 -0.71
C ILE A 258 -5.44 21.87 0.19
N LEU A 259 -6.16 20.90 -0.38
CA LEU A 259 -7.03 20.03 0.40
C LEU A 259 -6.24 19.26 1.47
N LEU A 260 -5.05 18.74 1.16
CA LEU A 260 -4.20 18.06 2.15
C LEU A 260 -3.78 18.96 3.32
N ASN A 261 -3.40 20.20 3.00
CA ASN A 261 -2.80 21.11 3.99
C ASN A 261 -3.84 21.89 4.81
N GLN A 262 -5.02 22.14 4.22
CA GLN A 262 -6.02 23.04 4.80
C GLN A 262 -7.32 22.35 5.19
N ASP A 263 -7.56 21.11 4.74
CA ASP A 263 -8.81 20.40 4.94
C ASP A 263 -8.58 18.97 5.47
N ASN A 264 -9.33 18.58 6.49
CA ASN A 264 -9.22 17.24 7.07
C ASN A 264 -9.94 16.23 6.17
N LEU A 265 -9.21 15.64 5.21
CA LEU A 265 -9.71 14.55 4.37
C LEU A 265 -9.41 13.19 5.00
N THR A 266 -10.35 12.26 4.88
CA THR A 266 -10.13 10.86 5.27
C THR A 266 -9.15 10.16 4.34
N SER A 267 -9.24 10.43 3.04
CA SER A 267 -8.33 9.94 2.02
C SER A 267 -8.22 10.98 0.91
N ILE A 268 -7.00 11.30 0.50
CA ILE A 268 -6.78 12.24 -0.61
C ILE A 268 -7.32 11.68 -1.93
N PHE A 269 -7.29 10.36 -2.10
CA PHE A 269 -7.80 9.69 -3.30
C PHE A 269 -9.32 9.86 -3.49
N ASP A 270 -10.06 10.30 -2.47
CA ASP A 270 -11.46 10.67 -2.61
C ASP A 270 -11.67 12.01 -3.32
N ALA A 271 -10.66 12.87 -3.35
CA ALA A 271 -10.70 14.14 -4.08
C ALA A 271 -10.20 14.00 -5.54
N TRP A 272 -9.66 12.83 -5.90
CA TRP A 272 -9.19 12.52 -7.25
C TRP A 272 -10.38 12.23 -8.17
N PRO A 273 -10.22 12.42 -9.49
CA PRO A 273 -11.29 12.10 -10.43
C PRO A 273 -11.54 10.59 -10.45
N LEU A 274 -12.79 10.19 -10.21
CA LEU A 274 -13.23 8.79 -10.22
C LEU A 274 -13.15 8.20 -11.63
N SER A 275 -12.90 6.89 -11.74
CA SER A 275 -12.97 6.18 -13.02
C SER A 275 -14.37 6.26 -13.62
N ARG A 276 -14.46 6.97 -14.74
CA ARG A 276 -15.56 7.07 -15.71
C ARG A 276 -17.00 7.06 -15.14
N PRO A 277 -17.72 8.19 -15.16
CA PRO A 277 -19.18 8.14 -15.01
C PRO A 277 -19.84 7.49 -16.25
N ALA A 278 -20.92 6.73 -16.02
CA ALA A 278 -21.63 5.91 -17.00
C ALA A 278 -22.38 6.66 -18.13
N VAL A 279 -22.16 7.97 -18.29
CA VAL A 279 -22.95 8.81 -19.20
C VAL A 279 -22.20 9.01 -20.52
N GLN A 280 -22.66 8.33 -21.56
CA GLN A 280 -22.27 8.58 -22.95
C GLN A 280 -23.25 9.59 -23.56
N GLY A 281 -22.80 10.82 -23.80
CA GLY A 281 -23.55 11.87 -24.49
C GLY A 281 -22.61 12.76 -25.30
N GLY A 282 -23.15 13.64 -26.15
CA GLY A 282 -22.33 14.49 -27.03
C GLY A 282 -21.35 15.40 -26.26
N ASP A 283 -21.81 16.04 -25.19
CA ASP A 283 -20.97 16.99 -24.41
C ASP A 283 -19.84 16.28 -23.64
N THR A 284 -20.06 15.04 -23.19
CA THR A 284 -19.08 14.31 -22.36
C THR A 284 -17.76 14.06 -23.08
N MET A 285 -17.77 14.11 -24.43
CA MET A 285 -16.57 14.05 -25.27
C MET A 285 -15.45 14.96 -24.80
N TYR A 286 -15.76 16.17 -24.30
CA TYR A 286 -14.76 17.12 -23.85
C TYR A 286 -14.01 16.68 -22.58
N TRP A 287 -14.66 15.94 -21.68
CA TRP A 287 -14.08 15.57 -20.38
C TRP A 287 -13.98 14.06 -20.15
N ASN A 288 -14.17 13.24 -21.19
CA ASN A 288 -14.00 11.79 -21.11
C ASN A 288 -12.59 11.39 -20.66
N ASP A 289 -11.56 12.12 -21.11
CA ASP A 289 -10.15 11.88 -20.77
C ASP A 289 -9.66 12.75 -19.60
N LEU A 290 -10.56 13.53 -18.96
CA LEU A 290 -10.15 14.49 -17.93
C LEU A 290 -9.42 13.81 -16.76
N GLN A 291 -9.83 12.59 -16.40
CA GLN A 291 -9.21 11.82 -15.32
C GLN A 291 -7.73 11.54 -15.60
N CYS A 292 -7.41 11.03 -16.79
CA CYS A 292 -6.05 10.79 -17.24
C CYS A 292 -5.25 12.10 -17.28
N LYS A 293 -5.83 13.18 -17.82
CA LYS A 293 -5.17 14.50 -17.88
C LYS A 293 -4.84 15.04 -16.48
N VAL A 294 -5.72 14.85 -15.50
CA VAL A 294 -5.47 15.27 -14.10
C VAL A 294 -4.30 14.45 -13.52
N VAL A 295 -4.30 13.13 -13.70
CA VAL A 295 -3.20 12.27 -13.23
C VAL A 295 -1.87 12.61 -13.92
N SER A 296 -1.88 12.86 -15.23
CA SER A 296 -0.71 13.37 -15.95
C SER A 296 -0.24 14.72 -15.40
N ALA A 297 -1.16 15.64 -15.07
CA ALA A 297 -0.81 16.93 -14.50
C ALA A 297 -0.16 16.78 -13.11
N ILE A 298 -0.70 15.91 -12.24
CA ILE A 298 -0.12 15.59 -10.93
C ILE A 298 1.32 15.09 -11.07
N ALA A 299 1.55 14.13 -11.98
CA ALA A 299 2.87 13.57 -12.22
C ALA A 299 3.84 14.60 -12.85
N ARG A 300 3.37 15.36 -13.86
CA ARG A 300 4.15 16.40 -14.55
C ARG A 300 4.66 17.46 -13.58
N TYR A 301 3.82 17.89 -12.64
CA TYR A 301 4.18 18.90 -11.64
C TYR A 301 4.89 18.33 -10.41
N LYS A 302 5.11 17.00 -10.35
CA LYS A 302 5.73 16.31 -9.21
C LYS A 302 5.07 16.68 -7.87
N LEU A 303 3.74 16.68 -7.84
CA LEU A 303 3.02 17.09 -6.64
C LEU A 303 3.15 16.05 -5.53
N ALA A 304 3.45 16.54 -4.32
CA ALA A 304 3.53 15.72 -3.11
C ALA A 304 2.13 15.38 -2.57
N VAL A 305 1.40 14.54 -3.30
CA VAL A 305 0.01 14.16 -3.00
C VAL A 305 -0.18 12.64 -2.89
N TRP A 306 0.91 11.87 -3.00
CA TRP A 306 0.89 10.42 -2.91
C TRP A 306 1.21 9.99 -1.48
N PRO A 307 0.29 9.33 -0.76
CA PRO A 307 0.52 8.93 0.61
C PRO A 307 1.63 7.88 0.68
N ILE A 308 2.58 8.09 1.57
CA ILE A 308 3.65 7.14 1.89
C ILE A 308 3.14 6.19 2.97
N ILE A 309 3.35 4.89 2.78
CA ILE A 309 3.12 3.90 3.82
C ILE A 309 4.21 4.10 4.87
N ILE A 310 3.81 4.60 6.04
CA ILE A 310 4.71 4.76 7.19
C ILE A 310 4.46 3.59 8.13
N ALA A 311 5.50 2.81 8.39
CA ALA A 311 5.48 1.83 9.46
C ALA A 311 5.95 2.51 10.75
N SER A 312 5.00 2.99 11.53
CA SER A 312 5.26 3.76 12.75
C SER A 312 5.64 2.84 13.91
N LYS A 313 6.90 2.92 14.39
CA LYS A 313 7.27 2.49 15.75
C LYS A 313 7.03 3.61 16.79
N SER A 314 6.86 4.86 16.34
CA SER A 314 6.92 6.08 17.16
C SER A 314 5.58 6.75 17.46
N GLY A 315 4.46 6.20 17.01
CA GLY A 315 3.12 6.76 17.25
C GLY A 315 2.84 8.09 16.53
N GLN A 316 3.71 8.51 15.61
CA GLN A 316 3.42 9.63 14.71
C GLN A 316 2.36 9.17 13.70
N THR A 317 1.18 9.79 13.75
CA THR A 317 -0.01 9.40 12.97
C THR A 317 -0.29 10.30 11.78
N ASP A 318 0.50 11.36 11.60
CA ASP A 318 0.25 12.32 10.53
C ASP A 318 0.65 11.70 9.18
N PRO A 319 -0.26 11.69 8.18
CA PRO A 319 0.04 11.14 6.88
C PRO A 319 1.12 11.97 6.20
N VAL A 320 2.17 11.29 5.70
CA VAL A 320 3.23 11.91 4.90
C VAL A 320 2.97 11.64 3.43
N PHE A 321 3.25 12.63 2.59
CA PHE A 321 3.03 12.57 1.15
C PHE A 321 4.33 12.86 0.39
N SER A 322 4.50 12.24 -0.76
CA SER A 322 5.60 12.52 -1.69
C SER A 322 5.12 12.60 -3.14
N ASP A 323 6.01 12.97 -4.05
CA ASP A 323 5.77 12.89 -5.49
C ASP A 323 5.88 11.45 -5.99
N LEU A 324 5.20 11.11 -7.07
CA LEU A 324 5.17 9.75 -7.61
C LEU A 324 6.56 9.20 -7.97
N GLY A 325 7.47 10.05 -8.44
CA GLY A 325 8.78 9.63 -8.93
C GLY A 325 9.74 9.17 -7.83
N SER A 326 9.43 9.46 -6.56
CA SER A 326 10.21 9.02 -5.41
C SER A 326 9.65 7.76 -4.73
N LEU A 327 8.56 7.20 -5.27
CA LEU A 327 7.81 6.11 -4.64
C LEU A 327 7.75 4.87 -5.53
N ILE A 328 7.66 3.71 -4.88
CA ILE A 328 7.30 2.45 -5.51
C ILE A 328 5.79 2.21 -5.31
N VAL A 329 5.10 1.86 -6.39
CA VAL A 329 3.64 1.73 -6.43
C VAL A 329 3.23 0.28 -6.22
N ALA A 330 2.71 -0.02 -5.03
CA ALA A 330 2.11 -1.31 -4.71
C ALA A 330 0.73 -1.45 -5.37
N SER A 331 0.36 -2.66 -5.78
CA SER A 331 -1.03 -2.98 -6.10
C SER A 331 -1.86 -3.09 -4.82
N LYS A 332 -3.19 -3.00 -4.98
CA LYS A 332 -4.17 -3.12 -3.89
C LYS A 332 -4.24 -4.54 -3.30
N THR A 333 -3.71 -5.52 -4.02
CA THR A 333 -3.69 -6.94 -3.63
C THR A 333 -2.65 -7.26 -2.57
N GLU A 334 -1.64 -6.41 -2.44
CA GLU A 334 -0.50 -6.61 -1.54
C GLU A 334 -0.94 -6.40 -0.09
N HIS A 335 -0.52 -7.33 0.76
CA HIS A 335 -0.87 -7.36 2.18
C HIS A 335 -0.22 -6.18 2.92
N GLN A 336 -1.01 -5.50 3.76
CA GLN A 336 -0.56 -4.34 4.53
C GLN A 336 0.67 -4.65 5.40
N GLU A 337 0.75 -5.85 5.97
CA GLU A 337 1.86 -6.29 6.82
C GLU A 337 3.18 -6.35 6.04
N THR A 338 3.16 -6.88 4.81
CA THR A 338 4.33 -6.93 3.93
C THR A 338 4.77 -5.52 3.52
N LEU A 339 3.80 -4.66 3.16
CA LEU A 339 4.10 -3.27 2.79
C LEU A 339 4.68 -2.49 3.97
N ALA A 340 4.16 -2.72 5.19
CA ALA A 340 4.68 -2.13 6.40
C ALA A 340 6.11 -2.62 6.70
N ALA A 341 6.39 -3.92 6.57
CA ALA A 341 7.73 -4.47 6.75
C ALA A 341 8.74 -3.87 5.77
N LEU A 342 8.40 -3.79 4.47
CA LEU A 342 9.24 -3.15 3.46
C LEU A 342 9.44 -1.66 3.73
N ALA A 343 8.39 -0.94 4.17
CA ALA A 343 8.50 0.46 4.56
C ALA A 343 9.43 0.68 5.76
N MET A 344 9.33 -0.19 6.78
CA MET A 344 10.25 -0.20 7.93
C MET A 344 11.70 -0.45 7.54
N ALA A 345 11.92 -1.30 6.55
CA ALA A 345 13.24 -1.58 6.00
C ALA A 345 13.78 -0.46 5.08
N GLY A 346 13.03 0.64 4.90
CA GLY A 346 13.47 1.82 4.17
C GLY A 346 12.91 1.96 2.75
N VAL A 347 11.93 1.14 2.35
CA VAL A 347 11.32 1.25 1.01
C VAL A 347 10.19 2.28 1.02
N ASN A 348 10.30 3.34 0.21
CA ASN A 348 9.24 4.34 0.07
C ASN A 348 8.12 3.81 -0.84
N ILE A 349 7.00 3.39 -0.23
CA ILE A 349 5.90 2.73 -0.93
C ILE A 349 4.63 3.60 -0.84
N THR A 350 3.87 3.63 -1.94
CA THR A 350 2.47 4.07 -1.95
C THR A 350 1.57 2.95 -2.47
N GLN A 351 0.35 2.86 -1.94
CA GLN A 351 -0.64 1.89 -2.40
C GLN A 351 -1.93 2.63 -2.81
N PRO A 352 -2.00 3.13 -4.06
CA PRO A 352 -3.22 3.75 -4.55
C PRO A 352 -4.32 2.70 -4.80
N PRO A 353 -5.61 3.12 -4.78
CA PRO A 353 -6.70 2.31 -5.28
C PRO A 353 -6.43 1.79 -6.70
N ALA A 354 -6.93 0.58 -7.01
CA ALA A 354 -6.73 -0.08 -8.32
C ALA A 354 -7.08 0.84 -9.50
N TYR A 355 -8.19 1.57 -9.39
CA TYR A 355 -8.66 2.47 -10.43
C TYR A 355 -7.67 3.62 -10.75
N ILE A 356 -6.90 4.08 -9.75
CA ILE A 356 -5.87 5.12 -9.96
C ILE A 356 -4.64 4.53 -10.64
N LYS A 357 -4.28 3.29 -10.29
CA LYS A 357 -3.20 2.56 -10.98
C LYS A 357 -3.56 2.33 -12.45
N ASP A 358 -4.81 1.98 -12.74
CA ASP A 358 -5.31 1.86 -14.11
C ASP A 358 -5.24 3.19 -14.87
N LEU A 359 -5.63 4.30 -14.21
CA LEU A 359 -5.51 5.65 -14.80
C LEU A 359 -4.06 6.05 -15.06
N LEU A 360 -3.10 5.69 -14.21
CA LEU A 360 -1.67 5.94 -14.45
C LEU A 360 -1.21 5.26 -15.75
N VAL A 361 -1.60 4.00 -15.95
CA VAL A 361 -1.29 3.23 -17.16
C VAL A 361 -1.98 3.83 -18.39
N GLU A 362 -3.28 4.14 -18.29
CA GLU A 362 -4.06 4.75 -19.39
C GLU A 362 -3.50 6.12 -19.80
N ALA A 363 -3.06 6.91 -18.82
CA ALA A 363 -2.46 8.23 -19.04
C ALA A 363 -1.02 8.19 -19.56
N GLY A 364 -0.38 7.00 -19.63
CA GLY A 364 1.02 6.86 -20.02
C GLY A 364 1.99 7.53 -19.04
N VAL A 365 1.65 7.55 -17.75
CA VAL A 365 2.51 8.09 -16.70
C VAL A 365 3.50 7.02 -16.25
N ASP A 366 4.79 7.33 -16.33
CA ASP A 366 5.84 6.44 -15.84
C ASP A 366 5.80 6.34 -14.30
N PHE A 367 5.82 5.11 -13.78
CA PHE A 367 5.94 4.82 -12.37
C PHE A 367 6.69 3.49 -12.15
N VAL A 368 7.25 3.31 -10.96
CA VAL A 368 7.95 2.07 -10.59
C VAL A 368 6.97 1.14 -9.86
N PRO A 369 6.55 0.00 -10.44
CA PRO A 369 5.69 -0.94 -9.74
C PRO A 369 6.46 -1.67 -8.62
N LEU A 370 5.77 -2.04 -7.54
CA LEU A 370 6.32 -2.92 -6.52
C LEU A 370 6.41 -4.35 -7.08
N THR A 371 7.64 -4.85 -7.18
CA THR A 371 8.01 -6.21 -7.60
C THR A 371 9.16 -6.67 -6.71
N PRO A 372 9.46 -7.98 -6.62
CA PRO A 372 10.64 -8.47 -5.90
C PRO A 372 11.94 -7.77 -6.34
N PHE A 373 12.11 -7.58 -7.66
CA PHE A 373 13.26 -6.87 -8.21
C PHE A 373 13.34 -5.39 -7.78
N THR A 374 12.24 -4.63 -7.90
CA THR A 374 12.25 -3.20 -7.53
C THR A 374 12.36 -2.99 -6.02
N ALA A 375 11.77 -3.88 -5.22
CA ALA A 375 11.93 -3.89 -3.76
C ALA A 375 13.39 -4.13 -3.37
N ARG A 376 14.05 -5.13 -3.97
CA ARG A 376 15.48 -5.39 -3.78
C ARG A 376 16.33 -4.16 -4.08
N LEU A 377 16.12 -3.52 -5.24
CA LEU A 377 16.91 -2.34 -5.63
C LEU A 377 16.76 -1.21 -4.60
N ALA A 378 15.55 -0.97 -4.09
CA ALA A 378 15.32 0.03 -3.06
C ALA A 378 15.99 -0.32 -1.72
N LEU A 379 15.91 -1.58 -1.29
CA LEU A 379 16.53 -2.05 -0.05
C LEU A 379 18.07 -1.92 -0.08
N LEU A 380 18.69 -2.15 -1.24
CA LEU A 380 20.14 -1.97 -1.42
C LEU A 380 20.56 -0.50 -1.40
N GLN A 381 19.72 0.40 -1.90
CA GLN A 381 20.03 1.84 -1.98
C GLN A 381 19.87 2.56 -0.64
N ASN A 382 18.89 2.15 0.18
CA ASN A 382 18.47 2.91 1.36
C ASN A 382 19.10 2.45 2.69
N GLU A 383 20.26 1.78 2.65
CA GLU A 383 20.96 1.24 3.83
C GLU A 383 20.03 0.47 4.77
N PHE A 384 19.62 -0.74 4.37
CA PHE A 384 18.69 -1.63 5.08
C PHE A 384 18.64 -1.41 6.60
N HIS A 385 17.51 -0.90 7.09
CA HIS A 385 17.31 -0.71 8.52
C HIS A 385 16.87 -2.01 9.18
N MET A 386 17.57 -2.37 10.26
CA MET A 386 17.33 -3.57 11.06
C MET A 386 15.86 -3.68 11.47
N SER A 387 15.20 -4.70 10.92
CA SER A 387 13.80 -5.04 11.15
C SER A 387 13.69 -6.18 12.18
N GLU A 388 12.51 -6.37 12.78
CA GLU A 388 12.27 -7.51 13.67
C GLU A 388 12.22 -8.84 12.90
N PRO A 389 12.48 -10.01 13.53
CA PRO A 389 12.51 -11.29 12.82
C PRO A 389 11.24 -11.60 12.02
N ALA A 390 10.07 -11.22 12.53
CA ALA A 390 8.80 -11.39 11.83
C ALA A 390 8.72 -10.53 10.55
N GLU A 391 9.23 -9.30 10.61
CA GLU A 391 9.29 -8.37 9.47
C GLU A 391 10.28 -8.86 8.41
N ILE A 392 11.44 -9.38 8.84
CA ILE A 392 12.43 -9.99 7.95
C ILE A 392 11.83 -11.17 7.19
N ASN A 393 11.07 -12.04 7.88
CA ASN A 393 10.41 -13.17 7.23
C ASN A 393 9.37 -12.73 6.19
N LEU A 394 8.64 -11.63 6.44
CA LEU A 394 7.71 -11.06 5.46
C LEU A 394 8.45 -10.52 4.22
N ILE A 395 9.57 -9.81 4.43
CA ILE A 395 10.42 -9.30 3.34
C ILE A 395 11.03 -10.45 2.55
N LEU A 396 11.56 -11.47 3.23
CA LEU A 396 12.15 -12.66 2.61
C LEU A 396 11.12 -13.40 1.76
N SER A 397 9.91 -13.61 2.30
CA SER A 397 8.79 -14.24 1.58
C SER A 397 8.41 -13.45 0.33
N TYR A 398 8.39 -12.12 0.43
CA TYR A 398 8.06 -11.25 -0.70
C TYR A 398 9.14 -11.30 -1.78
N LEU A 399 10.41 -11.13 -1.42
CA LEU A 399 11.53 -11.15 -2.37
C LEU A 399 11.66 -12.50 -3.06
N LEU A 400 11.37 -13.61 -2.38
CA LEU A 400 11.46 -14.96 -2.93
C LEU A 400 10.16 -15.46 -3.56
N SER A 401 9.13 -14.63 -3.66
CA SER A 401 7.81 -15.03 -4.20
C SER A 401 7.84 -15.50 -5.66
N GLU A 402 8.85 -15.10 -6.42
CA GLU A 402 9.11 -15.55 -7.80
C GLU A 402 10.10 -16.74 -7.89
N GLY A 403 10.60 -17.22 -6.75
CA GLY A 403 11.54 -18.35 -6.65
C GLY A 403 12.98 -18.02 -7.02
N ASP A 404 13.34 -16.74 -7.12
CA ASP A 404 14.69 -16.30 -7.50
C ASP A 404 15.50 -15.85 -6.25
N LEU A 405 16.53 -16.62 -5.92
CA LEU A 405 17.44 -16.35 -4.80
C LEU A 405 18.37 -15.17 -5.07
N GLU A 406 18.54 -14.71 -6.31
CA GLU A 406 19.36 -13.53 -6.61
C GLU A 406 18.78 -12.25 -5.97
N TYR A 407 17.48 -12.27 -5.66
CA TYR A 407 16.81 -11.11 -5.08
C TYR A 407 17.20 -10.79 -3.64
N ILE A 408 17.88 -11.70 -2.96
CA ILE A 408 18.36 -11.48 -1.59
C ILE A 408 19.89 -11.24 -1.50
N ILE A 409 20.61 -11.35 -2.63
CA ILE A 409 22.06 -11.12 -2.66
C ILE A 409 22.38 -9.68 -2.24
N GLY A 410 23.29 -9.54 -1.28
CA GLY A 410 23.74 -8.26 -0.72
C GLY A 410 22.83 -7.69 0.37
N LEU A 411 21.71 -8.33 0.69
CA LEU A 411 20.79 -7.87 1.73
C LEU A 411 21.00 -8.66 3.04
N PRO A 412 21.12 -7.99 4.21
CA PRO A 412 21.36 -8.64 5.49
C PRO A 412 20.07 -9.25 6.09
N LEU A 413 19.41 -10.13 5.34
CA LEU A 413 18.12 -10.74 5.68
C LEU A 413 18.26 -12.08 6.40
N VAL A 414 19.47 -12.64 6.45
CA VAL A 414 19.71 -13.96 7.03
C VAL A 414 20.46 -13.81 8.33
N ARG A 415 20.00 -14.54 9.36
CA ARG A 415 20.63 -14.53 10.68
C ARG A 415 21.46 -15.81 10.86
N THR A 416 22.72 -15.64 11.24
CA THR A 416 23.61 -16.76 11.61
C THR A 416 23.39 -17.17 13.08
N LEU A 417 23.90 -18.34 13.46
CA LEU A 417 23.71 -18.88 14.81
C LEU A 417 24.34 -18.04 15.93
N ASN A 418 25.39 -17.27 15.64
CA ASN A 418 25.94 -16.26 16.57
C ASN A 418 25.04 -15.01 16.73
N GLY A 419 23.89 -14.97 16.06
CA GLY A 419 22.89 -13.92 16.15
C GLY A 419 23.10 -12.74 15.21
N MET A 420 24.17 -12.73 14.40
CA MET A 420 24.47 -11.66 13.45
C MET A 420 23.63 -11.78 12.18
N HIS A 421 23.21 -10.64 11.63
CA HIS A 421 22.59 -10.61 10.30
C HIS A 421 23.69 -10.49 9.24
N VAL A 422 23.65 -11.35 8.23
CA VAL A 422 24.65 -11.44 7.17
C VAL A 422 24.00 -11.23 5.81
N ALA A 423 24.72 -10.53 4.94
CA ALA A 423 24.37 -10.40 3.53
C ALA A 423 24.99 -11.56 2.75
N LEU A 424 24.15 -12.38 2.13
CA LEU A 424 24.60 -13.47 1.28
C LEU A 424 25.13 -12.93 -0.06
N MET A 425 26.13 -13.60 -0.59
CA MET A 425 26.82 -13.28 -1.83
C MET A 425 26.57 -14.39 -2.86
N SER A 426 27.02 -14.22 -4.11
CA SER A 426 26.99 -15.31 -5.08
C SER A 426 27.92 -16.45 -4.66
N SER A 427 27.66 -17.68 -5.11
CA SER A 427 28.32 -18.93 -4.68
C SER A 427 29.86 -18.88 -4.64
N ASP A 428 30.49 -18.08 -5.51
CA ASP A 428 31.95 -17.98 -5.64
C ASP A 428 32.58 -16.71 -5.03
N ASP A 429 31.78 -15.78 -4.50
CA ASP A 429 32.25 -14.44 -4.14
C ASP A 429 32.75 -14.32 -2.69
N ALA A 430 32.44 -15.29 -1.83
CA ALA A 430 32.68 -15.22 -0.39
C ALA A 430 32.78 -16.62 0.25
N PRO A 431 33.35 -16.75 1.47
CA PRO A 431 33.30 -18.01 2.21
C PRO A 431 31.85 -18.47 2.39
N ALA A 432 31.63 -19.77 2.23
CA ALA A 432 30.30 -20.35 2.25
C ALA A 432 29.79 -20.52 3.69
N HIS A 433 28.51 -20.23 3.90
CA HIS A 433 27.81 -20.53 5.14
C HIS A 433 27.18 -21.92 5.08
N ILE A 434 27.26 -22.69 6.16
CA ILE A 434 26.64 -24.02 6.21
C ILE A 434 25.16 -23.90 6.57
N LEU A 435 24.29 -24.49 5.75
CA LEU A 435 22.87 -24.59 6.03
C LEU A 435 22.61 -25.76 6.98
N LEU A 436 21.96 -25.49 8.10
CA LEU A 436 21.56 -26.47 9.10
C LEU A 436 20.04 -26.50 9.25
N THR A 437 19.48 -27.70 9.26
CA THR A 437 18.09 -27.98 9.64
C THR A 437 18.08 -28.66 11.00
N GLU A 438 16.96 -28.66 11.72
CA GLU A 438 16.81 -29.54 12.90
C GLU A 438 16.82 -31.02 12.48
N PRO A 439 17.39 -31.95 13.29
CA PRO A 439 18.06 -31.75 14.59
C PRO A 439 19.51 -31.21 14.52
N GLY A 440 20.05 -30.96 13.33
CA GLY A 440 21.45 -30.58 13.12
C GLY A 440 21.83 -29.25 13.76
N VAL A 441 20.91 -28.29 13.82
CA VAL A 441 21.10 -27.01 14.54
C VAL A 441 21.38 -27.26 16.02
N THR A 442 20.57 -28.09 16.68
CA THR A 442 20.76 -28.45 18.10
C THR A 442 22.13 -29.09 18.38
N ILE A 443 22.71 -29.81 17.40
CA ILE A 443 23.94 -30.59 17.60
C ILE A 443 25.18 -29.78 17.22
N PHE A 444 25.16 -29.17 16.05
CA PHE A 444 26.34 -28.51 15.48
C PHE A 444 26.35 -27.00 15.68
N GLY A 445 25.30 -26.41 16.25
CA GLY A 445 25.17 -24.96 16.34
C GLY A 445 26.26 -24.29 17.18
N ASP A 446 26.74 -24.96 18.22
CA ASP A 446 27.86 -24.48 19.05
C ASP A 446 29.23 -24.68 18.37
N CYS A 447 29.30 -25.47 17.29
CA CYS A 447 30.53 -25.72 16.53
C CYS A 447 30.77 -24.63 15.47
N ASP A 448 29.70 -24.01 14.96
CA ASP A 448 29.78 -23.03 13.88
C ASP A 448 28.76 -21.90 14.08
N GLY A 449 29.23 -20.81 14.70
CA GLY A 449 28.44 -19.60 14.87
C GLY A 449 28.09 -18.88 13.56
N HIS A 450 28.74 -19.22 12.44
CA HIS A 450 28.48 -18.65 11.12
C HIS A 450 27.50 -19.49 10.27
N ALA A 451 27.10 -20.67 10.75
CA ALA A 451 26.06 -21.47 10.11
C ALA A 451 24.70 -20.77 10.17
N ILE A 452 23.82 -21.17 9.25
CA ILE A 452 22.47 -20.61 9.07
C ILE A 452 21.45 -21.67 9.45
N ASP A 453 20.60 -21.33 10.41
CA ASP A 453 19.42 -22.12 10.76
C ASP A 453 18.28 -21.80 9.79
N VAL A 454 18.09 -22.67 8.79
CA VAL A 454 17.04 -22.46 7.78
C VAL A 454 15.64 -22.74 8.33
N THR A 455 15.50 -23.36 9.52
CA THR A 455 14.18 -23.65 10.11
C THR A 455 13.48 -22.39 10.64
N GLN A 456 14.21 -21.28 10.75
CA GLN A 456 13.65 -19.98 11.11
C GLN A 456 12.99 -19.28 9.92
N PHE A 457 13.21 -19.78 8.70
CA PHE A 457 12.65 -19.21 7.48
C PHE A 457 11.20 -19.65 7.28
N PRO A 458 10.42 -18.90 6.50
CA PRO A 458 9.16 -19.37 5.94
C PRO A 458 9.37 -20.67 5.15
N SER A 459 8.39 -21.58 5.17
CA SER A 459 8.49 -22.92 4.55
C SER A 459 8.97 -22.89 3.10
N ASP A 460 8.45 -21.94 2.32
CA ASP A 460 8.75 -21.84 0.90
C ASP A 460 10.19 -21.37 0.67
N ALA A 461 10.69 -20.50 1.55
CA ALA A 461 12.07 -20.04 1.54
C ALA A 461 13.04 -21.14 2.02
N GLU A 462 12.68 -21.90 3.06
CA GLU A 462 13.47 -23.05 3.52
C GLU A 462 13.71 -24.06 2.39
N GLU A 463 12.65 -24.46 1.68
CA GLU A 463 12.76 -25.40 0.56
C GLU A 463 13.65 -24.84 -0.56
N LEU A 464 13.48 -23.56 -0.90
CA LEU A 464 14.27 -22.89 -1.94
C LEU A 464 15.75 -22.83 -1.58
N PHE A 465 16.08 -22.49 -0.33
CA PHE A 465 17.46 -22.45 0.17
C PHE A 465 18.12 -23.83 0.13
N LEU A 466 17.43 -24.87 0.60
CA LEU A 466 17.98 -26.23 0.63
C LEU A 466 18.18 -26.80 -0.78
N ARG A 467 17.27 -26.49 -1.72
CA ARG A 467 17.29 -27.06 -3.07
C ARG A 467 18.19 -26.29 -4.04
N ASN A 468 18.14 -24.96 -4.00
CA ASN A 468 18.76 -24.08 -4.99
C ASN A 468 19.88 -23.20 -4.40
N GLY A 469 19.91 -23.03 -3.08
CA GLY A 469 20.88 -22.18 -2.37
C GLY A 469 22.32 -22.40 -2.81
N PRO A 470 22.88 -23.62 -2.73
CA PRO A 470 24.29 -23.85 -3.05
C PRO A 470 24.71 -23.52 -4.48
N ALA A 471 23.77 -23.50 -5.42
CA ALA A 471 24.05 -23.16 -6.82
C ALA A 471 24.07 -21.65 -7.08
N VAL A 472 23.43 -20.83 -6.22
CA VAL A 472 23.20 -19.40 -6.47
C VAL A 472 23.92 -18.53 -5.44
N LEU A 473 23.89 -18.95 -4.17
CA LEU A 473 24.38 -18.19 -3.02
C LEU A 473 25.65 -18.84 -2.44
N ASN A 474 26.43 -18.07 -1.68
CA ASN A 474 27.58 -18.55 -0.90
C ASN A 474 27.13 -19.37 0.33
N VAL A 475 26.34 -20.41 0.09
CA VAL A 475 25.84 -21.33 1.12
C VAL A 475 26.09 -22.76 0.68
N ASN A 476 26.32 -23.68 1.62
CA ASN A 476 26.51 -25.09 1.32
C ASN A 476 25.61 -25.95 2.19
N SER A 477 25.19 -27.08 1.63
CA SER A 477 24.63 -28.16 2.44
C SER A 477 25.72 -28.74 3.35
N LEU A 478 25.35 -29.17 4.55
CA LEU A 478 26.22 -29.91 5.45
C LEU A 478 26.83 -31.13 4.72
N THR A 479 28.17 -31.21 4.66
CA THR A 479 28.93 -32.30 4.03
C THR A 479 29.56 -33.23 5.07
N ASN A 480 30.07 -34.38 4.63
CA ASN A 480 30.74 -35.33 5.53
C ASN A 480 32.02 -34.74 6.14
N GLU A 481 32.79 -33.99 5.34
CA GLU A 481 34.02 -33.32 5.80
C GLU A 481 33.70 -32.30 6.89
N GLN A 482 32.63 -31.52 6.69
CA GLN A 482 32.20 -30.52 7.67
C GLN A 482 31.74 -31.15 8.99
N VAL A 483 31.06 -32.28 8.93
CA VAL A 483 30.65 -33.03 10.13
C VAL A 483 31.87 -33.51 10.92
N ILE A 484 32.91 -34.00 10.24
CA ILE A 484 34.16 -34.41 10.89
C ILE A 484 34.85 -33.21 11.53
N GLU A 485 34.90 -32.07 10.84
CA GLU A 485 35.43 -30.82 11.40
C GLU A 485 34.66 -30.39 12.66
N TYR A 486 33.33 -30.43 12.63
CA TYR A 486 32.51 -30.12 13.81
C TYR A 486 32.72 -31.11 14.96
N LEU A 487 32.91 -32.40 14.67
CA LEU A 487 33.26 -33.39 15.69
C LEU A 487 34.61 -33.07 16.36
N VAL A 488 35.61 -32.65 15.58
CA VAL A 488 36.92 -32.19 16.10
C VAL A 488 36.72 -30.96 16.97
N THR A 489 36.04 -29.93 16.45
CA THR A 489 35.79 -28.67 17.14
C THR A 489 35.06 -28.87 18.46
N PHE A 490 34.03 -29.72 18.50
CA PHE A 490 33.30 -30.02 19.73
C PHE A 490 34.18 -30.73 20.76
N LEU A 491 34.89 -31.78 20.37
CA LEU A 491 35.72 -32.56 21.29
C LEU A 491 36.93 -31.78 21.82
N ASP A 492 37.52 -30.88 21.01
CA ASP A 492 38.64 -30.04 21.42
C ASP A 492 38.27 -29.07 22.56
N GLN A 493 36.99 -28.63 22.64
CA GLN A 493 36.48 -27.83 23.77
C GLN A 493 36.60 -28.56 25.12
N PHE A 494 36.68 -29.90 25.09
CA PHE A 494 36.88 -30.76 26.26
C PHE A 494 38.28 -31.38 26.32
N HIS A 495 39.21 -30.91 25.49
CA HIS A 495 40.57 -31.46 25.35
C HIS A 495 40.60 -32.95 24.95
N LEU A 496 39.63 -33.37 24.14
CA LEU A 496 39.53 -34.73 23.59
C LEU A 496 39.91 -34.73 22.10
N ALA A 497 40.54 -35.81 21.64
CA ALA A 497 40.94 -35.98 20.24
C ALA A 497 40.14 -37.09 19.56
N LEU A 498 39.83 -36.93 18.27
CA LEU A 498 39.05 -37.90 17.49
C LEU A 498 39.75 -39.25 17.33
N GLU A 499 41.07 -39.22 17.10
CA GLU A 499 41.87 -40.37 16.67
C GLU A 499 42.63 -41.04 17.82
N SER A 500 42.53 -40.49 19.03
CA SER A 500 43.28 -40.99 20.19
C SER A 500 42.33 -41.31 21.35
N PRO A 501 42.62 -42.37 22.14
CA PRO A 501 41.80 -42.69 23.29
C PRO A 501 41.84 -41.55 24.32
N PRO A 502 40.70 -41.26 24.99
CA PRO A 502 40.66 -40.24 26.03
C PRO A 502 41.60 -40.64 27.18
N MET A 503 42.46 -39.71 27.61
CA MET A 503 43.36 -39.91 28.76
C MET A 503 42.73 -39.53 30.10
N VAL A 504 41.52 -38.97 30.07
CA VAL A 504 40.74 -38.48 31.21
C VAL A 504 39.32 -39.00 31.06
N ASP A 505 38.61 -39.16 32.18
CA ASP A 505 37.19 -39.48 32.19
C ASP A 505 36.39 -38.47 31.34
N VAL A 506 35.57 -39.00 30.44
CA VAL A 506 34.75 -38.24 29.50
C VAL A 506 33.59 -37.58 30.25
N PRO A 507 33.43 -36.24 30.15
CA PRO A 507 32.35 -35.52 30.83
C PRO A 507 30.96 -35.94 30.33
N ASP A 508 29.96 -35.91 31.21
CA ASP A 508 28.55 -36.23 30.87
C ASP A 508 28.02 -35.39 29.69
N ALA A 509 28.44 -34.12 29.59
CA ALA A 509 28.07 -33.24 28.47
C ALA A 509 28.50 -33.80 27.10
N VAL A 510 29.69 -34.42 27.01
CA VAL A 510 30.19 -35.06 25.79
C VAL A 510 29.37 -36.32 25.49
N VAL A 511 29.02 -37.09 26.52
CA VAL A 511 28.19 -38.30 26.38
C VAL A 511 26.79 -37.95 25.87
N ASP A 512 26.17 -36.91 26.43
CA ASP A 512 24.85 -36.43 26.04
C ASP A 512 24.85 -35.88 24.62
N TRP A 513 25.88 -35.10 24.27
CA TRP A 513 26.05 -34.60 22.91
C TRP A 513 26.24 -35.73 21.90
N LEU A 514 27.10 -36.72 22.19
CA LEU A 514 27.31 -37.89 21.33
C LEU A 514 26.03 -38.73 21.21
N ALA A 515 25.20 -38.81 22.25
CA ALA A 515 23.89 -39.45 22.17
C ALA A 515 22.96 -38.74 21.18
N LEU A 516 22.98 -37.40 21.14
CA LEU A 516 22.26 -36.61 20.15
C LEU A 516 22.85 -36.78 18.75
N PHE A 517 24.17 -36.77 18.62
CA PHE A 517 24.88 -37.01 17.36
C PHE A 517 24.48 -38.34 16.74
N TRP A 518 24.55 -39.45 17.48
CA TRP A 518 24.18 -40.77 16.96
C TRP A 518 22.68 -40.87 16.63
N LYS A 519 21.83 -40.15 17.37
CA LYS A 519 20.40 -40.05 17.06
C LYS A 519 20.16 -39.32 15.73
N TRP A 520 20.86 -38.21 15.49
CA TRP A 520 20.79 -37.46 14.24
C TRP A 520 21.41 -38.21 13.06
N HIS A 521 22.55 -38.87 13.27
CA HIS A 521 23.21 -39.67 12.25
C HIS A 521 22.29 -40.76 11.71
N ALA A 522 21.49 -41.38 12.58
CA ALA A 522 20.49 -42.36 12.20
C ALA A 522 19.45 -41.82 11.19
N THR A 523 19.14 -40.52 11.24
CA THR A 523 18.14 -39.88 10.37
C THR A 523 18.75 -39.12 9.20
N TRP A 524 20.08 -38.93 9.17
CA TRP A 524 20.74 -38.14 8.14
C TRP A 524 20.85 -38.88 6.79
N ARG A 525 20.69 -38.14 5.68
CA ARG A 525 20.64 -38.72 4.32
C ARG A 525 21.97 -39.34 3.88
N TYR A 526 23.09 -38.77 4.31
CA TYR A 526 24.45 -39.20 3.94
C TYR A 526 25.10 -40.13 4.98
N ARG A 527 24.31 -40.67 5.91
CA ARG A 527 24.83 -41.50 7.03
C ARG A 527 25.70 -42.68 6.59
N LEU A 528 25.37 -43.32 5.47
CA LEU A 528 26.12 -44.45 4.91
C LEU A 528 27.47 -44.04 4.32
N GLU A 529 27.59 -42.79 3.88
CA GLU A 529 28.83 -42.22 3.34
C GLU A 529 29.72 -41.68 4.46
N LEU A 530 29.12 -41.12 5.51
CA LEU A 530 29.87 -40.63 6.69
C LEU A 530 30.44 -41.78 7.53
N PHE A 531 29.67 -42.85 7.73
CA PHE A 531 30.03 -43.89 8.70
C PHE A 531 31.44 -44.48 8.48
N PRO A 532 31.86 -44.85 7.24
CA PRO A 532 33.22 -45.33 6.99
C PRO A 532 34.31 -44.33 7.41
N SER A 533 34.06 -43.03 7.23
CA SER A 533 35.02 -41.97 7.57
C SER A 533 35.16 -41.77 9.07
N ILE A 534 34.13 -42.10 9.86
CA ILE A 534 34.12 -41.95 11.33
C ILE A 534 34.31 -43.26 12.09
N TYR A 535 34.43 -44.40 11.38
CA TYR A 535 34.45 -45.74 11.95
C TYR A 535 35.65 -46.02 12.87
N LEU A 536 36.75 -45.30 12.67
CA LEU A 536 37.97 -45.40 13.48
C LEU A 536 38.05 -44.36 14.61
N PHE A 537 37.12 -43.41 14.67
CA PHE A 537 37.17 -42.31 15.63
C PHE A 537 36.50 -42.66 16.95
N TYR A 538 37.07 -42.19 18.06
CA TYR A 538 36.60 -42.41 19.43
C TYR A 538 35.30 -41.64 19.70
N LEU A 539 34.17 -42.16 19.22
CA LEU A 539 32.86 -41.49 19.23
C LEU A 539 31.76 -42.25 19.97
N VAL A 540 32.00 -43.48 20.44
CA VAL A 540 30.99 -44.30 21.11
C VAL A 540 31.19 -44.23 22.64
N PRO A 541 30.27 -43.59 23.39
CA PRO A 541 30.37 -43.50 24.84
C PRO A 541 30.09 -44.83 25.54
N THR A 542 30.89 -45.12 26.56
CA THR A 542 30.76 -46.33 27.38
C THR A 542 30.29 -45.98 28.79
N SER A 543 29.79 -46.97 29.54
CA SER A 543 29.37 -46.82 30.94
C SER A 543 30.49 -46.43 31.91
N LYS A 544 31.76 -46.50 31.48
CA LYS A 544 32.95 -46.13 32.26
C LYS A 544 33.52 -44.75 31.91
N SER A 545 32.70 -43.87 31.36
CA SER A 545 33.16 -42.53 30.95
C SER A 545 34.37 -42.58 30.02
N ALA A 546 34.43 -43.59 29.14
CA ALA A 546 35.43 -43.70 28.06
C ALA A 546 34.73 -43.65 26.71
N LEU A 547 35.44 -43.20 25.68
CA LEU A 547 35.02 -43.30 24.29
C LEU A 547 35.74 -44.47 23.63
N VAL A 548 35.08 -45.16 22.72
CA VAL A 548 35.71 -46.17 21.86
C VAL A 548 35.36 -45.94 20.38
N PRO A 549 36.22 -46.40 19.45
CA PRO A 549 35.90 -46.40 18.04
C PRO A 549 34.75 -47.37 17.72
N PRO A 550 33.86 -47.03 16.78
CA PRO A 550 32.86 -47.95 16.27
C PRO A 550 33.44 -49.32 15.82
N ILE A 551 34.68 -49.35 15.30
CA ILE A 551 35.35 -50.60 14.90
C ILE A 551 35.64 -51.57 16.04
N HIS A 552 35.92 -51.07 17.25
CA HIS A 552 36.19 -51.93 18.40
C HIS A 552 34.91 -52.65 18.87
N GLY A 553 33.76 -52.05 18.60
CA GLY A 553 32.48 -52.53 19.10
C GLY A 553 32.31 -52.30 20.61
N VAL A 554 31.05 -52.33 21.04
CA VAL A 554 30.61 -52.16 22.43
C VAL A 554 29.50 -53.14 22.73
N PHE A 555 29.31 -53.48 23.99
CA PHE A 555 28.29 -54.43 24.40
C PHE A 555 27.06 -53.71 24.94
N ASP A 556 25.87 -54.23 24.65
CA ASP A 556 24.67 -53.75 25.33
C ASP A 556 24.51 -54.40 26.71
N LEU A 557 24.07 -53.62 27.69
CA LEU A 557 23.77 -54.08 29.05
C LEU A 557 22.46 -54.86 29.01
N ALA A 558 22.53 -56.19 28.94
CA ALA A 558 21.33 -57.00 28.94
C ALA A 558 20.59 -56.86 30.30
N PRO A 559 19.25 -56.71 30.31
CA PRO A 559 18.47 -56.43 31.52
C PRO A 559 18.51 -57.56 32.58
N LYS A 560 19.17 -58.69 32.30
CA LYS A 560 19.31 -59.85 33.19
C LYS A 560 20.76 -60.11 33.62
N LEU A 561 21.73 -59.25 33.28
CA LEU A 561 23.10 -59.43 33.75
C LEU A 561 23.20 -59.15 35.26
N ASN A 562 23.76 -60.10 36.00
CA ASN A 562 24.10 -59.90 37.42
C ASN A 562 25.34 -58.98 37.54
N MET A 563 25.40 -58.13 38.56
CA MET A 563 26.52 -57.20 38.81
C MET A 563 27.88 -57.92 38.81
N THR A 564 27.97 -59.10 39.42
CA THR A 564 29.22 -59.87 39.48
C THR A 564 29.71 -60.30 38.10
N LEU A 565 28.81 -60.55 37.15
CA LEU A 565 29.14 -60.90 35.76
C LEU A 565 29.49 -59.65 34.95
N SER A 566 28.81 -58.52 35.18
CA SER A 566 29.15 -57.22 34.57
C SER A 566 30.56 -56.80 34.95
N GLU A 567 30.90 -56.83 36.24
CA GLU A 567 32.25 -56.52 36.74
C GLU A 567 33.31 -57.48 36.18
N ALA A 568 32.95 -58.75 35.98
CA ALA A 568 33.84 -59.76 35.42
C ALA A 568 34.14 -59.52 33.93
N LEU A 569 33.11 -59.22 33.13
CA LEU A 569 33.23 -58.87 31.72
C LEU A 569 34.06 -57.58 31.57
N GLU A 570 33.77 -56.57 32.37
CA GLU A 570 34.51 -55.33 32.41
C GLU A 570 35.99 -55.49 32.79
N ALA A 571 36.32 -56.42 33.69
CA ALA A 571 37.70 -56.74 34.06
C ALA A 571 38.48 -57.40 32.91
N MET A 572 37.79 -57.87 31.87
CA MET A 572 38.37 -58.41 30.63
C MET A 572 38.38 -57.39 29.49
N GLY A 573 38.14 -56.11 29.77
CA GLY A 573 38.13 -55.06 28.75
C GLY A 573 36.84 -55.00 27.92
N ILE A 574 35.78 -55.72 28.30
CA ILE A 574 34.45 -55.52 27.70
C ILE A 574 33.87 -54.21 28.21
N LEU A 575 33.51 -53.35 27.26
CA LEU A 575 32.94 -52.05 27.54
C LEU A 575 31.47 -52.02 27.15
N PHE A 576 30.62 -51.56 28.07
CA PHE A 576 29.19 -51.45 27.83
C PHE A 576 28.83 -50.09 27.26
N LEU A 577 27.91 -50.05 26.30
CA LEU A 577 27.36 -48.82 25.73
C LEU A 577 26.68 -47.98 26.81
N HIS A 578 26.92 -46.68 26.80
CA HIS A 578 26.31 -45.77 27.77
C HIS A 578 24.76 -45.78 27.68
N PRO A 579 24.03 -45.76 28.82
CA PRO A 579 22.57 -45.82 28.83
C PRO A 579 21.87 -44.67 28.09
N ASN A 580 22.49 -43.49 28.01
CA ASN A 580 21.90 -42.30 27.36
C ASN A 580 21.80 -42.43 25.82
N ILE A 581 22.46 -43.41 25.19
CA ILE A 581 22.30 -43.66 23.75
C ILE A 581 20.87 -44.13 23.47
N THR A 582 20.15 -43.36 22.67
CA THR A 582 18.72 -43.58 22.37
C THR A 582 18.46 -44.91 21.66
N SER A 583 17.23 -45.44 21.79
CA SER A 583 16.84 -46.71 21.16
C SER A 583 17.01 -46.72 19.63
N GLY A 584 16.72 -45.59 18.96
CA GLY A 584 16.94 -45.46 17.52
C GLY A 584 18.42 -45.54 17.13
N ALA A 585 19.29 -44.84 17.86
CA ALA A 585 20.73 -44.93 17.67
C ALA A 585 21.28 -46.34 17.96
N ARG A 586 20.77 -47.01 19.00
CA ARG A 586 21.13 -48.40 19.33
C ARG A 586 20.80 -49.36 18.20
N LEU A 587 19.62 -49.25 17.59
CA LEU A 587 19.23 -50.10 16.46
C LEU A 587 20.20 -49.93 15.29
N LEU A 588 20.54 -48.69 14.92
CA LEU A 588 21.48 -48.38 13.84
C LEU A 588 22.90 -48.92 14.13
N LEU A 589 23.42 -48.67 15.33
CA LEU A 589 24.74 -49.16 15.74
C LEU A 589 24.79 -50.70 15.79
N ALA A 590 23.69 -51.36 16.15
CA ALA A 590 23.58 -52.82 16.07
C ALA A 590 23.54 -53.32 14.61
N GLU A 591 22.80 -52.66 13.73
CA GLU A 591 22.75 -52.98 12.29
C GLU A 591 24.13 -52.89 11.64
N TRP A 592 24.96 -51.93 12.06
CA TRP A 592 26.34 -51.77 11.58
C TRP A 592 27.37 -52.64 12.32
N GLY A 593 26.91 -53.53 13.20
CA GLY A 593 27.77 -54.47 13.91
C GLY A 593 28.66 -53.83 14.99
N VAL A 594 28.40 -52.58 15.37
CA VAL A 594 29.08 -51.87 16.47
C VAL A 594 28.61 -52.41 17.82
N ILE A 595 27.30 -52.62 17.99
CA ILE A 595 26.77 -53.22 19.22
C ILE A 595 26.85 -54.75 19.13
N LYS A 596 27.56 -55.33 20.09
CA LYS A 596 27.75 -56.76 20.29
C LYS A 596 26.86 -57.30 21.40
N SER A 597 26.57 -58.60 21.37
CA SER A 597 25.73 -59.23 22.38
C SER A 597 26.57 -59.96 23.42
N VAL A 598 26.36 -59.62 24.70
CA VAL A 598 26.90 -60.43 25.80
C VAL A 598 26.29 -61.83 25.86
N MET A 599 25.19 -62.11 25.16
CA MET A 599 24.61 -63.45 25.08
C MET A 599 25.24 -64.30 23.96
N ASN A 600 26.11 -63.70 23.14
CA ASN A 600 26.81 -64.37 22.07
C ASN A 600 28.27 -64.62 22.48
N GLY A 601 28.59 -65.88 22.78
CA GLY A 601 29.95 -66.27 23.17
C GLY A 601 31.00 -65.94 22.11
N HIS A 602 30.64 -65.91 20.82
CA HIS A 602 31.55 -65.50 19.75
C HIS A 602 31.90 -64.01 19.84
N ASP A 603 30.92 -63.14 20.04
CA ASP A 603 31.15 -61.70 20.20
C ASP A 603 32.08 -61.40 21.38
N ILE A 604 31.91 -62.14 22.49
CA ILE A 604 32.78 -62.01 23.68
C ILE A 604 34.20 -62.48 23.37
N LEU A 605 34.36 -63.64 22.73
CA LEU A 605 35.67 -64.21 22.43
C LEU A 605 36.43 -63.34 21.42
N ASP A 606 35.75 -62.88 20.36
CA ASP A 606 36.36 -62.03 19.32
C ASP A 606 36.86 -60.69 19.90
N HIS A 607 36.27 -60.19 21.00
CA HIS A 607 36.67 -58.95 21.66
C HIS A 607 37.84 -59.10 22.64
N ILE A 608 38.04 -60.28 23.22
CA ILE A 608 39.03 -60.55 24.29
C ILE A 608 40.36 -61.07 23.72
N LEU A 609 40.37 -61.57 22.48
CA LEU A 609 41.52 -62.28 21.88
C LEU A 609 42.76 -61.40 21.62
N ASP A 610 42.70 -60.09 21.82
CA ASP A 610 43.80 -59.16 21.54
C ASP A 610 44.74 -58.86 22.75
N ASP A 611 44.40 -59.25 23.99
CA ASP A 611 45.29 -59.04 25.16
C ASP A 611 45.49 -60.32 26.01
N PRO A 612 46.69 -60.93 26.05
CA PRO A 612 46.91 -62.24 26.68
C PRO A 612 47.01 -62.23 28.22
N ALA A 613 46.80 -61.09 28.92
CA ALA A 613 47.08 -60.96 30.35
C ALA A 613 45.95 -60.31 31.19
N TYR A 614 44.73 -60.86 31.17
CA TYR A 614 43.66 -60.41 32.07
C TYR A 614 43.80 -60.98 33.49
N ASN A 615 43.91 -60.09 34.48
CA ASN A 615 44.05 -60.45 35.89
C ASN A 615 42.66 -60.60 36.55
N ILE A 616 41.96 -61.71 36.29
CA ILE A 616 40.57 -61.93 36.70
C ILE A 616 40.50 -62.63 38.07
N LYS A 617 39.69 -62.11 39.01
CA LYS A 617 39.41 -62.78 40.30
C LYS A 617 38.73 -64.14 40.07
N ALA A 618 39.07 -65.17 40.86
CA ALA A 618 38.55 -66.53 40.70
C ALA A 618 37.00 -66.63 40.64
N ASN A 619 36.30 -65.79 41.41
CA ASN A 619 34.84 -65.74 41.42
C ASN A 619 34.26 -65.18 40.10
N ALA A 620 34.92 -64.19 39.51
CA ALA A 620 34.57 -63.62 38.20
C ALA A 620 34.84 -64.61 37.06
N ALA A 621 35.96 -65.35 37.12
CA ALA A 621 36.29 -66.38 36.13
C ALA A 621 35.28 -67.55 36.11
N ASN A 622 34.74 -67.95 37.27
CA ASN A 622 33.71 -68.98 37.36
C ASN A 622 32.35 -68.50 36.81
N ALA A 623 31.97 -67.24 37.08
CA ALA A 623 30.75 -66.65 36.54
C ALA A 623 30.81 -66.55 35.01
N LEU A 624 31.96 -66.17 34.45
CA LEU A 624 32.23 -66.13 33.02
C LEU A 624 32.15 -67.51 32.36
N ARG A 625 32.80 -68.52 32.96
CA ARG A 625 32.76 -69.89 32.46
C ARG A 625 31.33 -70.44 32.41
N GLY A 626 30.49 -70.10 33.39
CA GLY A 626 29.08 -70.50 33.40
C GLY A 626 28.18 -69.72 32.44
N HIS A 627 28.67 -68.61 31.87
CA HIS A 627 27.93 -67.78 30.92
C HIS A 627 28.33 -68.04 29.46
N LEU A 628 29.57 -68.47 29.23
CA LEU A 628 30.10 -68.84 27.90
C LEU A 628 29.84 -70.31 27.50
N LEU A 629 29.53 -71.18 28.48
CA LEU A 629 29.09 -72.57 28.30
C LEU A 629 27.56 -72.64 28.32
#